data_AF-A0A1H0G6S1-F1
#
_entry.id   AF-A0A1H0G6S1-F1
#
_cell.length_a   1.000
_cell.length_b   1.000
_cell.length_c   1.000
_cell.angle_alpha   90.00
_cell.angle_beta   90.00
_cell.angle_gamma   90.00
#
_symmetry.space_group_name_H-M   'P 1'
#
loop_
_entity.id
_entity.type
_entity.pdbx_description
1 polymer ?
#
loop_
_entity_poly.entity_id
_entity_poly.type
_entity_poly.pdbx_seq_one_letter_code
_entity_poly.pdbx_strand_id
1 'polypeptide(L)' 'MNSALRIALIGAGNMGQQHYHHLKSLTQATLCAVADPLGISPTNVRWRNKT' A
#
# COMPACT_ATOMS: atom_id res chain seq x y z
N MET A 1 -10.36 2.54 23.03
CA MET A 1 -9.29 2.95 22.09
C MET A 1 -9.19 1.90 21.01
N ASN A 2 -9.66 2.18 19.79
CA ASN A 2 -9.50 1.26 18.66
C ASN A 2 -8.59 1.96 17.64
N SER A 3 -7.28 1.75 17.78
CA SER A 3 -6.29 2.33 16.88
C SER A 3 -6.42 1.69 15.50
N ALA A 4 -6.48 2.51 14.45
CA ALA A 4 -6.56 2.01 13.08
C ALA A 4 -5.39 1.05 12.76
N LEU A 5 -5.70 -0.09 12.15
CA LEU A 5 -4.73 -1.11 11.77
C LEU A 5 -3.78 -0.55 10.71
N ARG A 6 -2.47 -0.57 11.00
CA ARG A 6 -1.44 -0.04 10.10
C ARG A 6 -0.97 -1.14 9.16
N ILE A 7 -1.14 -0.93 7.86
CA ILE A 7 -0.88 -1.95 6.83
C ILE A 7 0.20 -1.45 5.87
N ALA A 8 1.12 -2.33 5.50
CA ALA A 8 2.04 -2.14 4.38
C ALA A 8 1.70 -3.15 3.28
N LEU A 9 1.52 -2.67 2.04
CA LEU A 9 1.23 -3.52 0.88
C LEU A 9 2.51 -3.80 0.09
N ILE A 10 2.85 -5.07 -0.11
CA ILE A 10 3.99 -5.50 -0.93
C ILE A 10 3.47 -6.18 -2.19
N GLY A 11 3.88 -5.69 -3.36
CA GLY A 11 3.38 -6.11 -4.66
C GLY A 11 2.05 -5.43 -5.01
N ALA A 12 2.11 -4.44 -5.91
CA ALA A 12 0.97 -3.68 -6.41
C ALA A 12 0.66 -4.00 -7.89
N GLY A 13 0.78 -5.28 -8.25
CA GLY A 13 0.14 -5.83 -9.45
C GLY A 13 -1.39 -5.86 -9.32
N ASN A 14 -2.11 -6.52 -10.23
CA ASN A 14 -3.59 -6.47 -10.28
C ASN A 14 -4.29 -6.76 -8.94
N MET A 15 -3.90 -7.84 -8.24
CA MET A 15 -4.48 -8.15 -6.93
C MET A 15 -4.08 -7.11 -5.86
N GLY A 16 -2.84 -6.64 -5.90
CA GLY A 16 -2.36 -5.59 -5.00
C GLY A 16 -3.12 -4.27 -5.16
N GLN A 17 -3.48 -3.89 -6.39
CA GLN A 17 -4.30 -2.70 -6.65
C GLN A 17 -5.72 -2.86 -6.13
N GLN A 18 -6.33 -4.04 -6.28
CA GLN A 18 -7.64 -4.31 -5.69
C GLN A 18 -7.60 -4.20 -4.17
N HIS A 19 -6.60 -4.80 -3.53
CA HIS A 19 -6.38 -4.65 -2.09
C HIS A 19 -6.10 -3.21 -1.68
N TYR A 20 -5.31 -2.46 -2.44
CA TYR A 20 -5.05 -1.04 -2.21
C TYR A 20 -6.36 -0.23 -2.17
N HIS A 21 -7.23 -0.40 -3.18
CA HIS A 21 -8.50 0.32 -3.23
C HIS A 21 -9.45 -0.08 -2.10
N HIS A 22 -9.53 -1.38 -1.80
CA HIS A 22 -10.36 -1.86 -0.71
C HIS A 22 -9.87 -1.31 0.64
N LEU A 23 -8.58 -1.44 0.95
CA LEU A 23 -7.99 -0.95 2.19
C LEU A 23 -8.14 0.57 2.37
N LYS A 24 -8.15 1.35 1.28
CA LYS A 24 -8.37 2.80 1.33
C LYS A 24 -9.80 3.18 1.71
N SER A 25 -10.77 2.30 1.50
CA SER A 25 -12.18 2.51 1.87
C SER A 25 -12.48 2.18 3.34
N LEU A 26 -11.58 1.46 4.02
CA LEU A 26 -11.78 1.02 5.39
C LEU A 26 -11.31 2.08 6.38
N THR A 27 -12.23 2.65 7.15
CA THR A 27 -11.92 3.63 8.22
C THR A 27 -11.15 3.02 9.39
N GLN A 28 -11.18 1.69 9.51
CA GLN A 28 -10.48 0.92 10.55
C GLN A 28 -9.04 0.55 10.17
N ALA A 29 -8.62 0.85 8.94
CA ALA A 29 -7.29 0.54 8.45
C ALA A 29 -6.60 1.80 7.91
N THR A 30 -5.29 1.86 8.05
CA THR A 30 -4.45 2.91 7.48
C THR A 30 -3.34 2.26 6.70
N LEU A 31 -3.39 2.43 5.39
CA LEU A 31 -2.30 2.01 4.51
C LEU A 31 -1.13 2.98 4.69
N CYS A 32 -0.05 2.48 5.28
CA CYS A 32 1.12 3.28 5.67
C CYS A 32 2.24 3.23 4.63
N ALA A 33 2.33 2.14 3.85
CA ALA A 33 3.35 1.98 2.83
C ALA A 33 2.87 1.07 1.70
N VAL A 34 3.38 1.32 0.49
CA VAL A 34 3.28 0.42 -0.65
C VAL A 34 4.68 0.22 -1.23
N ALA A 35 5.08 -1.01 -1.46
CA ALA A 35 6.33 -1.34 -2.15
C ALA A 35 6.03 -2.33 -3.28
N ASP A 36 6.51 -2.04 -4.48
CA ASP A 36 6.38 -2.92 -5.62
C ASP A 36 7.75 -3.12 -6.27
N PRO A 37 8.23 -4.37 -6.42
CA PRO A 37 9.56 -4.66 -6.95
C PRO A 37 9.69 -4.35 -8.45
N LEU A 38 8.58 -4.29 -9.19
CA LEU A 38 8.54 -3.87 -10.59
C LEU A 38 8.42 -2.35 -10.74
N GLY A 39 8.41 -1.61 -9.62
CA GLY A 39 8.29 -0.15 -9.60
C GLY A 39 6.89 0.36 -9.93
N ILE A 40 5.90 -0.53 -10.03
CA ILE A 40 4.50 -0.17 -10.29
C ILE A 40 3.88 0.23 -8.96
N SER A 41 3.92 1.52 -8.62
CA SER A 41 3.27 2.03 -7.40
C SER A 41 1.96 2.74 -7.76
N PRO A 42 0.81 2.36 -7.16
CA PRO A 42 -0.46 3.10 -7.28
C PRO A 42 -0.43 4.43 -6.49
N THR A 43 0.70 4.73 -5.83
CA THR A 43 0.99 5.99 -5.17
C THR A 43 2.21 6.62 -5.83
N ASN A 44 2.31 7.95 -5.89
CA ASN A 44 3.55 8.64 -6.30
C ASN A 44 4.73 8.40 -5.32
N VAL A 45 4.58 7.52 -4.33
CA VAL A 45 5.63 7.08 -3.43
C VAL A 45 6.43 5.98 -4.13
N ARG A 46 7.50 6.40 -4.80
CA ARG A 46 8.55 5.52 -5.31
C ARG A 46 9.62 5.41 -4.23
N TRP A 47 9.70 4.28 -3.54
CA TRP A 47 10.90 3.93 -2.78
C TRP A 47 12.04 3.78 -3.78
N ARG A 48 12.88 4.81 -3.92
CA ARG A 48 14.16 4.67 -4.65
C ARG A 48 15.03 3.74 -3.82
N ASN A 49 15.40 2.58 -4.37
CA ASN A 49 16.56 1.86 -3.86
C ASN A 49 17.76 2.82 -3.95
N LYS A 50 18.32 3.19 -2.79
CA LYS A 50 19.68 3.72 -2.70
C LYS A 50 20.61 2.51 -2.71
N THR A 51 20.99 2.07 -3.89
CA THR A 51 22.22 1.32 -4.20
C THR A 51 22.42 1.35 -5.69
#